data_AF-A0A3C0KH68-F1
#
_entry.id   AF-A0A3C0KH68-F1
#
_cell.length_a   1.000
_cell.length_b   1.000
_cell.length_c   1.000
_cell.angle_alpha   90.00
_cell.angle_beta   90.00
_cell.angle_gamma   90.00
#
_symmetry.space_group_name_H-M   'P 1'
#
loop_
_entity.id
_entity.type
_entity.pdbx_description
1 polymer ?
#
loop_
_entity_poly.entity_id
_entity_poly.type
_entity_poly.pdbx_seq_one_letter_code
_entity_poly.pdbx_strand_id
1 'polypeptide(L)' 'HGDTREQALARMRTALAETVVEGINTNIALHRELMVDASFSAGGTNIHYLEHWLSQHDR' A
#
# COMPACT_ATOMS: atom_id res chain seq x y z
N HIS A 1 9.25 -10.98 -0.96
CA HIS A 1 9.92 -11.16 0.34
C HIS A 1 11.11 -10.21 0.43
N GLY A 2 11.46 -9.78 1.65
CA GLY A 2 12.63 -8.96 1.95
C GLY A 2 13.03 -9.20 3.41
N ASP A 3 14.32 -9.06 3.72
CA ASP A 3 14.86 -9.45 5.03
C ASP A 3 14.47 -8.46 6.14
N THR A 4 14.16 -7.22 5.75
CA THR A 4 13.56 -6.21 6.64
C THR A 4 12.22 -5.72 6.09
N ARG A 5 11.42 -5.10 6.96
CA ARG A 5 10.15 -4.47 6.57
C ARG A 5 10.38 -3.42 5.49
N GLU A 6 11.39 -2.58 5.64
CA GLU A 6 11.75 -1.54 4.67
C GLU A 6 12.09 -2.13 3.30
N GLN A 7 12.88 -3.22 3.29
CA GLN A 7 13.21 -3.92 2.04
C GLN A 7 11.97 -4.55 1.40
N ALA A 8 11.11 -5.18 2.19
CA ALA A 8 9.88 -5.78 1.71
C ALA A 8 8.94 -4.71 1.10
N LEU A 9 8.78 -3.57 1.76
CA LEU A 9 8.00 -2.44 1.27
C LEU A 9 8.61 -1.83 0.00
N ALA A 10 9.94 -1.68 -0.07
CA ALA A 10 10.62 -1.16 -1.27
C ALA A 10 10.40 -2.07 -2.49
N ARG A 11 10.50 -3.40 -2.30
CA ARG A 11 10.21 -4.37 -3.35
C ARG A 11 8.74 -4.34 -3.76
N MET A 12 7.82 -4.22 -2.81
CA MET A 12 6.38 -4.12 -3.09
C MET A 12 6.05 -2.86 -3.90
N ARG A 13 6.64 -1.71 -3.57
CA ARG A 13 6.47 -0.47 -4.35
C ARG A 13 6.89 -0.65 -5.81
N THR A 14 8.04 -1.29 -6.03
CA THR A 14 8.54 -1.58 -7.38
C THR A 14 7.59 -2.52 -8.13
N ALA A 15 7.21 -3.63 -7.51
CA ALA A 15 6.29 -4.59 -8.09
C ALA A 15 4.94 -3.94 -8.45
N LEU A 16 4.35 -3.16 -7.54
CA LEU A 16 3.11 -2.46 -7.78
C LEU A 16 3.23 -1.41 -8.88
N ALA A 17 4.37 -0.73 -9.02
CA ALA A 17 4.62 0.26 -10.08
C ALA A 17 4.67 -0.38 -11.47
N GLU A 18 5.25 -1.59 -11.56
CA GLU A 18 5.39 -2.35 -12.81
C GLU A 18 4.16 -3.21 -13.14
N THR A 19 3.26 -3.43 -12.17
CA THR A 19 2.05 -4.24 -12.39
C THR A 19 1.07 -3.53 -13.31
N VAL A 20 0.73 -4.20 -14.41
CA VAL A 20 -0.29 -3.79 -15.38
C VAL A 20 -1.39 -4.85 -15.43
N VAL A 21 -2.64 -4.42 -15.25
CA VAL A 21 -3.83 -5.27 -15.39
C VAL A 21 -4.81 -4.53 -16.29
N GLU A 22 -5.26 -5.20 -17.35
CA GLU A 22 -6.19 -4.65 -18.33
C GLU A 22 -7.54 -5.39 -18.26
N GLY A 23 -8.61 -4.69 -18.65
CA GLY A 23 -9.95 -5.28 -18.76
C GLY A 23 -10.74 -5.40 -17.45
N ILE A 24 -10.12 -5.14 -16.30
CA ILE A 24 -10.80 -5.08 -14.99
C ILE A 24 -10.24 -3.98 -14.10
N ASN A 25 -11.06 -3.50 -13.17
CA ASN A 25 -10.61 -2.62 -12.10
C ASN A 25 -9.84 -3.41 -11.05
N THR A 26 -8.79 -2.79 -10.51
CA THR A 26 -7.98 -3.36 -9.43
C THR A 26 -7.78 -2.31 -8.34
N ASN A 27 -7.40 -2.77 -7.15
CA ASN A 27 -7.03 -1.91 -6.03
C ASN A 27 -5.52 -1.57 -6.01
N ILE A 28 -4.82 -1.69 -7.14
CA ILE A 28 -3.39 -1.39 -7.24
C ILE A 28 -3.12 0.06 -6.82
N ALA A 29 -3.97 1.01 -7.21
CA ALA A 29 -3.86 2.41 -6.81
C ALA A 29 -3.89 2.58 -5.28
N LEU A 30 -4.88 1.97 -4.62
CA LEU A 30 -4.99 1.96 -3.16
C LEU A 30 -3.72 1.40 -2.51
N HIS A 31 -3.23 0.25 -2.98
CA HIS A 31 -2.02 -0.34 -2.42
C HIS A 31 -0.78 0.52 -2.63
N ARG A 32 -0.65 1.21 -3.78
CA ARG A 32 0.47 2.14 -4.03
C ARG A 32 0.48 3.29 -3.02
N GLU A 33 -0.68 3.85 -2.70
CA GLU A 33 -0.82 4.92 -1.70
C GLU A 33 -0.48 4.42 -0.29
N LEU A 34 -0.99 3.24 0.10
CA LEU A 34 -0.67 2.63 1.39
C LEU A 34 0.83 2.31 1.55
N MET A 35 1.54 1.94 0.47
CA MET A 35 2.98 1.62 0.55
C MET A 35 3.90 2.84 0.76
N VAL A 36 3.39 4.06 0.58
CA VAL A 36 4.12 5.32 0.84
C VAL A 36 3.62 6.05 2.09
N ASP A 37 2.55 5.58 2.72
CA ASP A 37 2.07 6.11 3.98
C ASP A 37 3.09 5.85 5.11
N ALA A 38 3.39 6.89 5.89
CA ALA A 38 4.38 6.82 6.96
C ALA A 38 3.91 5.94 8.14
N SER A 39 2.63 6.00 8.48
CA SER A 39 2.03 5.23 9.58
C SER A 39 2.00 3.75 9.24
N PHE A 40 1.63 3.42 7.99
CA PHE A 40 1.71 2.07 7.47
C PHE A 40 3.16 1.59 7.45
N SER A 41 4.10 2.40 6.95
CA SER A 41 5.51 2.03 6.89
C SER A 41 6.10 1.73 8.27
N ALA A 42 5.72 2.51 9.30
CA ALA A 42 6.14 2.30 10.69
C ALA A 42 5.62 0.99 11.32
N GLY A 43 4.56 0.39 10.77
CA GLY A 43 4.06 -0.93 11.21
C GLY A 43 3.17 -0.92 12.45
N GLY A 44 2.79 0.25 12.96
CA GLY A 44 1.90 0.43 14.12
C GLY A 44 0.41 0.51 13.78
N THR A 45 -0.06 -0.22 12.77
CA THR A 45 -1.45 -0.14 12.29
C THR A 45 -2.34 -1.19 12.96
N ASN A 46 -3.50 -0.77 13.48
CA ASN A 46 -4.53 -1.69 14.01
C ASN A 46 -5.50 -2.14 12.91
N ILE A 47 -6.49 -2.96 13.28
CA ILE A 47 -7.47 -3.51 12.32
C ILE A 47 -8.40 -2.45 11.68
N HIS A 48 -8.58 -1.29 12.31
CA HIS A 48 -9.40 -0.18 11.81
C HIS A 48 -8.58 0.84 11.00
N TYR A 49 -7.28 0.60 10.83
CA TYR A 49 -6.40 1.55 10.14
C TYR A 49 -6.90 1.89 8.74
N LEU A 50 -7.26 0.88 7.93
CA LEU A 50 -7.70 1.10 6.56
C LEU A 50 -9.01 1.89 6.51
N GLU A 51 -9.94 1.62 7.44
CA GLU A 51 -11.22 2.32 7.55
C GLU A 51 -11.01 3.82 7.81
N HIS A 52 -10.17 4.15 8.80
CA HIS A 52 -9.83 5.54 9.09
C HIS A 52 -9.00 6.21 7.99
N TRP A 53 -8.15 5.46 7.30
CA TRP A 53 -7.35 5.99 6.21
C TRP A 53 -8.25 6.36 5.02
N LEU A 54 -9.19 5.48 4.66
CA LEU A 54 -10.17 5.72 3.59
C LEU A 54 -11.07 6.92 3.88
N SER A 55 -11.54 7.08 5.12
CA SER A 55 -12.40 8.22 5.48
C SER A 55 -11.69 9.59 5.36
N GLN A 56 -10.36 9.61 5.41
CA GLN A 56 -9.54 10.81 5.23
C GLN A 56 -9.11 11.06 3.78
N HIS A 57 -9.24 10.05 2.91
CA HIS A 57 -8.76 10.08 1.52
C HIS A 57 -9.90 9.90 0.51
N ASP A 58 -11.14 10.10 0.95
CA ASP A 58 -12.32 10.07 0.09
C ASP A 58 -12.21 11.20 -0.96
N ARG A 59 -12.17 10.82 -2.24
CA ARG A 59 -12.04 11.72 -3.39
C ARG A 59 -13.29 11.70 -4.24
#